data_AF-A0A062UA20-F1
#
_entry.id   AF-A0A062UA20-F1
#
_cell.length_a   1.000
_cell.length_b   1.000
_cell.length_c   1.000
_cell.angle_alpha   90.00
_cell.angle_beta   90.00
_cell.angle_gamma   90.00
#
_symmetry.space_group_name_H-M   'P 1'
#
loop_
_entity.id
_entity.type
_entity.pdbx_description
1 polymer ?
#
loop_
_entity_poly.entity_id
_entity_poly.type
_entity_poly.pdbx_seq_one_letter_code
_entity_poly.pdbx_strand_id
1 'polypeptide(L)'
;MPYLETVTDLGPETLSRFDAIIDVRSPAEFADDHLPGAISLPVLSNDERAVVGTIYKQESPFRANRIGGAIVARNIACHLDTALADMPRGWRPLIYCWRGGMRSNAMATILSSVGWPVGLVKGGYKTWRREVVGGLELDAAPLPIILVDGPTGSGKTAILTEIAQQGGQVIDLEGIANHRGSAFGGFDDLPQPAQRLFETMIWDQLRQFDLTRPIYVEAESARVGLRRVPRRLWHSMLAAPRVEIHVPPTARSAFLVSAYGDAVSDNESVARSLDLLKPLHSKETIAEWQALVDADDHRKLAEVLMLEHYDPLYARSRKRREDTPVQVVELDALSPADIAAAAKAIIAKA
;
A
#
# COMPACT_ATOMS: atom_id res chain seq x y z
N MET A 1 1.79 -41.05 4.28
CA MET A 1 1.05 -40.45 3.15
C MET A 1 1.47 -39.00 3.06
N PRO A 2 1.76 -38.45 1.86
CA PRO A 2 2.05 -37.03 1.70
C PRO A 2 0.86 -36.23 2.26
N TYR A 3 1.12 -35.33 3.20
CA TYR A 3 0.09 -34.47 3.78
C TYR A 3 -0.10 -33.28 2.82
N LEU A 4 -1.17 -33.35 2.02
CA LEU A 4 -1.57 -32.29 1.09
C LEU A 4 -3.00 -31.84 1.43
N GLU A 5 -3.12 -30.64 2.01
CA GLU A 5 -4.40 -30.03 2.37
C GLU A 5 -4.84 -29.05 1.29
N THR A 6 -6.08 -29.17 0.83
CA THR A 6 -6.67 -28.16 -0.06
C THR A 6 -7.29 -27.05 0.78
N VAL A 7 -6.78 -25.83 0.62
CA VAL A 7 -7.22 -24.63 1.35
C VAL A 7 -8.21 -23.85 0.50
N THR A 8 -9.40 -23.62 1.01
CA THR A 8 -10.48 -22.90 0.29
C THR A 8 -10.79 -21.55 0.88
N ASP A 9 -10.56 -21.37 2.18
CA ASP A 9 -10.70 -20.11 2.88
C ASP A 9 -9.33 -19.43 2.95
N LEU A 10 -9.27 -18.15 2.60
CA LEU A 10 -8.06 -17.33 2.65
C LEU A 10 -8.13 -16.28 3.75
N GLY A 11 -9.01 -16.45 4.74
CA GLY A 11 -9.12 -15.61 5.92
C GLY A 11 -7.83 -15.57 6.77
N PRO A 12 -7.60 -14.50 7.57
CA PRO A 12 -6.37 -14.32 8.34
C PRO A 12 -6.05 -15.50 9.27
N GLU A 13 -7.07 -16.04 9.95
CA GLU A 13 -6.91 -17.21 10.84
C GLU A 13 -6.50 -18.48 10.09
N THR A 14 -7.01 -18.69 8.87
CA THR A 14 -6.61 -19.84 8.06
C THR A 14 -5.17 -19.68 7.56
N LEU A 15 -4.79 -18.47 7.13
CA LEU A 15 -3.44 -18.19 6.64
C LEU A 15 -2.38 -18.28 7.75
N SER A 16 -2.70 -17.87 8.98
CA SER A 16 -1.76 -17.92 10.12
C SER A 16 -1.37 -19.35 10.54
N ARG A 17 -2.09 -20.37 10.07
CA ARG A 17 -1.77 -21.78 10.29
C ARG A 17 -0.57 -22.27 9.46
N PHE A 18 -0.04 -21.46 8.54
CA PHE A 18 1.06 -21.80 7.64
C PHE A 18 2.29 -20.96 7.95
N ASP A 19 3.47 -21.58 7.91
CA ASP A 19 4.74 -20.91 8.22
C ASP A 19 5.23 -20.03 7.07
N ALA A 20 4.78 -20.31 5.85
CA ALA A 20 5.08 -19.52 4.67
C ALA A 20 3.95 -19.64 3.64
N ILE A 21 3.68 -18.53 2.95
CA ILE A 21 2.82 -18.51 1.77
C ILE A 21 3.74 -18.39 0.55
N ILE A 22 3.63 -19.29 -0.41
CA ILE A 22 4.54 -19.41 -1.56
C ILE A 22 3.77 -19.16 -2.84
N ASP A 23 4.12 -18.08 -3.51
CA ASP A 23 3.68 -17.80 -4.87
C ASP A 23 4.64 -18.44 -5.88
N VAL A 24 4.14 -19.41 -6.65
CA VAL A 24 4.94 -20.08 -7.69
C VAL A 24 4.75 -19.48 -9.09
N ARG A 25 4.04 -18.35 -9.21
CA ARG A 25 3.87 -17.63 -10.47
C ARG A 25 5.18 -16.96 -10.89
N SER A 26 5.22 -16.41 -12.11
CA SER A 26 6.45 -15.74 -12.57
C SER A 26 6.71 -14.44 -11.78
N PRO A 27 7.96 -13.94 -11.71
CA PRO A 27 8.28 -12.72 -10.97
C PRO A 27 7.42 -11.50 -11.34
N ALA A 28 7.08 -11.33 -12.63
CA ALA A 28 6.19 -10.25 -13.05
C ALA A 28 4.74 -10.41 -12.56
N GLU A 29 4.24 -11.66 -12.46
CA GLU A 29 2.91 -11.92 -11.91
C GLU A 29 2.86 -11.62 -10.40
N PHE A 30 3.97 -11.87 -9.68
CA PHE A 30 4.11 -11.56 -8.25
C PHE A 30 4.24 -10.05 -7.99
N ALA A 31 5.04 -9.34 -8.80
CA ALA A 31 5.22 -7.90 -8.68
C ALA A 31 3.94 -7.09 -8.98
N ASP A 32 3.05 -7.61 -9.83
CA ASP A 32 1.75 -6.99 -10.11
C ASP A 32 0.77 -7.06 -8.92
N ASP A 33 0.75 -8.19 -8.22
CA ASP A 33 -0.05 -8.45 -7.01
C ASP A 33 0.30 -9.84 -6.46
N HIS A 34 0.14 -10.08 -5.17
CA HIS A 34 0.33 -11.39 -4.54
C HIS A 34 -0.45 -11.48 -3.23
N LEU A 35 -0.61 -12.68 -2.65
CA LEU A 35 -1.23 -12.78 -1.33
C LEU A 35 -0.35 -12.06 -0.29
N PRO A 36 -0.94 -11.39 0.72
CA PRO A 36 -0.20 -10.74 1.80
C PRO A 36 0.77 -11.70 2.48
N GLY A 37 2.02 -11.26 2.67
CA GLY A 37 3.09 -12.06 3.30
C GLY A 37 3.65 -13.20 2.42
N ALA A 38 3.24 -13.32 1.15
CA ALA A 38 3.76 -14.35 0.28
C ALA A 38 5.22 -14.10 -0.14
N ILE A 39 6.01 -15.17 -0.20
CA ILE A 39 7.34 -15.18 -0.82
C ILE A 39 7.24 -15.72 -2.25
N SER A 40 8.12 -15.22 -3.13
CA SER A 40 8.16 -15.62 -4.53
C SER A 40 9.14 -16.76 -4.76
N LEU A 41 8.63 -17.97 -5.07
CA LEU A 41 9.43 -19.12 -5.49
C LEU A 41 8.93 -19.61 -6.86
N PRO A 42 9.24 -18.87 -7.95
CA PRO A 42 8.68 -19.11 -9.26
C PRO A 42 9.07 -20.49 -9.79
N VAL A 43 8.11 -21.25 -10.31
CA VAL A 43 8.43 -22.48 -11.06
C VAL A 43 8.70 -22.22 -12.54
N LEU A 44 8.49 -20.99 -13.00
CA LEU A 44 8.86 -20.50 -14.33
C LEU A 44 9.31 -19.04 -14.22
N SER A 45 10.41 -18.68 -14.88
CA SER A 45 10.79 -17.29 -15.11
C SER A 45 9.77 -16.57 -16.00
N ASN A 46 9.90 -15.25 -16.16
CA ASN A 46 9.04 -14.49 -17.07
C ASN A 46 9.16 -14.98 -18.52
N ASP A 47 10.38 -15.24 -18.98
CA ASP A 47 10.67 -15.71 -20.34
C ASP A 47 10.21 -17.15 -20.53
N GLU A 48 10.48 -18.04 -19.56
CA GLU A 48 10.02 -19.42 -19.59
C GLU A 48 8.50 -19.49 -19.63
N ARG A 49 7.81 -18.65 -18.84
CA ARG A 49 6.36 -18.54 -18.85
C ARG A 49 5.85 -18.06 -20.22
N ALA A 50 6.52 -17.09 -20.84
CA ALA A 50 6.16 -16.59 -22.16
C ALA A 50 6.30 -17.69 -23.22
N VAL A 51 7.43 -18.41 -23.23
CA VAL A 51 7.69 -19.52 -24.16
C VAL A 51 6.65 -20.64 -23.99
N VAL A 52 6.48 -21.16 -22.77
CA VAL A 52 5.53 -22.25 -22.48
C VAL A 52 4.10 -21.82 -22.81
N GLY A 53 3.73 -20.58 -22.50
CA GLY A 53 2.42 -20.02 -22.81
C GLY A 53 2.15 -19.89 -24.31
N THR A 54 3.16 -19.52 -25.09
CA THR A 54 3.09 -19.44 -26.56
C THR A 54 2.89 -20.82 -27.16
N ILE A 55 3.71 -21.81 -26.79
CA ILE A 55 3.58 -23.20 -27.26
C ILE A 55 2.19 -23.75 -26.91
N TYR A 56 1.69 -23.46 -25.71
CA TYR A 56 0.37 -23.95 -25.27
C TYR A 56 -0.75 -23.42 -26.16
N LYS A 57 -0.68 -22.13 -26.53
CA LYS A 57 -1.72 -21.47 -27.34
C LYS A 57 -1.59 -21.73 -28.83
N GLN A 58 -0.37 -21.76 -29.36
CA GLN A 58 -0.10 -21.75 -30.81
C GLN A 58 0.22 -23.13 -31.37
N GLU A 59 0.72 -24.06 -30.56
CA GLU A 59 1.16 -25.37 -31.04
C GLU A 59 0.31 -26.51 -30.45
N SER A 60 0.50 -26.84 -29.16
CA SER A 60 -0.20 -27.95 -28.52
C SER A 60 -0.09 -27.90 -26.99
N PRO A 61 -1.21 -28.11 -26.25
CA PRO A 61 -1.18 -28.27 -24.80
C PRO A 61 -0.25 -29.38 -24.32
N PHE A 62 -0.20 -30.51 -25.01
CA PHE A 62 0.67 -31.63 -24.61
C PHE A 62 2.16 -31.27 -24.73
N ARG A 63 2.55 -30.62 -25.84
CA ARG A 63 3.93 -30.18 -26.05
C ARG A 63 4.35 -29.15 -25.02
N ALA A 64 3.49 -28.18 -24.72
CA ALA A 64 3.71 -27.20 -23.66
C ALA A 64 3.85 -27.86 -22.28
N ASN A 65 2.99 -28.83 -21.96
CA ASN A 65 3.08 -29.57 -20.69
C ASN A 65 4.38 -30.37 -20.58
N ARG A 66 4.83 -31.01 -21.66
CA ARG A 66 6.08 -31.78 -21.67
C ARG A 66 7.30 -30.88 -21.44
N ILE A 67 7.39 -29.77 -22.17
CA ILE A 67 8.51 -28.83 -22.06
C ILE A 67 8.45 -28.08 -20.72
N GLY A 68 7.28 -27.53 -20.38
CA GLY A 68 7.06 -26.81 -19.13
C GLY A 68 7.27 -27.70 -17.91
N GLY A 69 6.85 -28.96 -17.93
CA GLY A 69 7.07 -29.91 -16.85
C GLY A 69 8.55 -30.13 -16.53
N ALA A 70 9.40 -30.24 -17.55
CA ALA A 70 10.85 -30.38 -17.36
C ALA A 70 11.48 -29.11 -16.76
N ILE A 71 11.04 -27.93 -17.19
CA ILE A 71 11.51 -26.65 -16.63
C ILE A 71 11.06 -26.50 -15.18
N VAL A 72 9.77 -26.71 -14.92
CA VAL A 72 9.17 -26.67 -13.58
C VAL A 72 9.91 -27.62 -12.63
N ALA A 73 10.18 -28.86 -13.03
CA ALA A 73 10.91 -29.81 -12.20
C ALA A 73 12.33 -29.32 -11.83
N ARG A 74 13.07 -28.74 -12.80
CA ARG A 74 14.40 -28.16 -12.54
C ARG A 74 14.34 -26.97 -11.59
N ASN A 75 13.37 -26.09 -11.77
CA ASN A 75 13.23 -24.91 -10.92
C ASN A 75 12.80 -25.30 -9.49
N ILE A 76 11.94 -26.31 -9.33
CA ILE A 76 11.60 -26.85 -8.00
C ILE A 76 12.82 -27.47 -7.32
N ALA A 77 13.63 -28.23 -8.06
CA ALA A 77 14.88 -28.78 -7.53
C ALA A 77 15.83 -27.66 -7.06
N CYS A 78 15.98 -26.60 -7.86
CA CYS A 78 16.78 -25.43 -7.47
C CYS A 78 16.28 -24.81 -6.15
N HIS A 79 14.97 -24.64 -5.97
CA HIS A 79 14.41 -24.12 -4.71
C HIS A 79 14.66 -25.04 -3.52
N LEU A 80 14.61 -26.37 -3.71
CA LEU A 80 14.97 -27.35 -2.69
C LEU A 80 16.44 -27.26 -2.28
N ASP A 81 17.33 -27.06 -3.25
CA ASP A 81 18.77 -26.92 -3.00
C ASP A 81 19.16 -25.56 -2.41
N THR A 82 18.26 -24.57 -2.44
CA THR A 82 18.55 -23.18 -2.04
C THR A 82 17.56 -22.67 -1.00
N ALA A 83 16.51 -21.96 -1.40
CA ALA A 83 15.59 -21.24 -0.53
C ALA A 83 14.87 -22.14 0.51
N LEU A 84 14.78 -23.45 0.24
CA LEU A 84 14.10 -24.42 1.08
C LEU A 84 15.06 -25.44 1.74
N ALA A 85 16.37 -25.33 1.52
CA ALA A 85 17.35 -26.34 1.94
C ALA A 85 17.36 -26.59 3.45
N ASP A 86 17.17 -25.51 4.24
CA ASP A 86 17.26 -25.54 5.70
C ASP A 86 15.89 -25.63 6.40
N MET A 87 14.80 -25.84 5.66
CA MET A 87 13.45 -25.86 6.24
C MET A 87 13.24 -27.12 7.11
N PRO A 88 12.81 -26.98 8.38
CA PRO A 88 12.66 -28.12 9.27
C PRO A 88 11.50 -29.03 8.85
N ARG A 89 11.50 -30.28 9.32
CA ARG A 89 10.45 -31.28 8.99
C ARG A 89 9.02 -30.80 9.31
N GLY A 90 8.85 -29.99 10.35
CA GLY A 90 7.54 -29.46 10.77
C GLY A 90 7.05 -28.27 9.96
N TRP A 91 7.88 -27.70 9.07
CA TRP A 91 7.55 -26.50 8.31
C TRP A 91 6.39 -26.75 7.34
N ARG A 92 5.43 -25.82 7.33
CA ARG A 92 4.13 -25.97 6.70
C ARG A 92 3.87 -24.87 5.67
N PRO A 93 4.24 -25.09 4.39
CA PRO A 93 4.02 -24.10 3.33
C PRO A 93 2.60 -24.14 2.76
N LEU A 94 2.05 -22.98 2.45
CA LEU A 94 0.85 -22.80 1.63
C LEU A 94 1.25 -22.38 0.21
N ILE A 95 0.89 -23.16 -0.80
CA ILE A 95 1.34 -22.95 -2.17
C ILE A 95 0.17 -22.54 -3.06
N TYR A 96 0.41 -21.57 -3.95
CA TYR A 96 -0.54 -21.22 -4.99
C TYR A 96 0.11 -20.82 -6.31
N CYS A 97 -0.67 -20.90 -7.38
CA CYS A 97 -0.35 -20.30 -8.67
C CYS A 97 -1.56 -19.49 -9.15
N TRP A 98 -1.61 -19.07 -10.42
CA TRP A 98 -2.71 -18.25 -10.94
C TRP A 98 -4.11 -18.84 -10.72
N ARG A 99 -4.29 -20.16 -10.95
CA ARG A 99 -5.60 -20.84 -10.89
C ARG A 99 -5.62 -22.11 -10.04
N GLY A 100 -4.57 -22.38 -9.26
CA GLY A 100 -4.42 -23.67 -8.56
C GLY A 100 -4.28 -24.86 -9.51
N GLY A 101 -3.64 -24.64 -10.68
CA GLY A 101 -3.45 -25.65 -11.72
C GLY A 101 -2.11 -26.38 -11.60
N MET A 102 -1.57 -26.85 -12.74
CA MET A 102 -0.38 -27.71 -12.78
C MET A 102 0.86 -27.12 -12.09
N ARG A 103 1.08 -25.80 -12.18
CA ARG A 103 2.26 -25.13 -11.59
C ARG A 103 2.36 -25.34 -10.07
N SER A 104 1.31 -24.99 -9.32
CA SER A 104 1.30 -25.14 -7.86
C SER A 104 1.15 -26.60 -7.43
N ASN A 105 0.41 -27.41 -8.19
CA ASN A 105 0.29 -28.85 -7.90
C ASN A 105 1.64 -29.57 -8.05
N ALA A 106 2.46 -29.22 -9.03
CA ALA A 106 3.80 -29.80 -9.20
C ALA A 106 4.70 -29.51 -7.98
N MET A 107 4.79 -28.25 -7.57
CA MET A 107 5.52 -27.84 -6.36
C MET A 107 4.99 -28.59 -5.13
N ALA A 108 3.68 -28.58 -4.91
CA ALA A 108 3.06 -29.22 -3.76
C ALA A 108 3.27 -30.75 -3.73
N THR A 109 3.26 -31.41 -4.89
CA THR A 109 3.51 -32.85 -5.01
C THR A 109 4.93 -33.18 -4.59
N ILE A 110 5.92 -32.40 -5.06
CA ILE A 110 7.32 -32.63 -4.69
C ILE A 110 7.54 -32.33 -3.20
N LEU A 111 7.09 -31.18 -2.70
CA LEU A 111 7.29 -30.80 -1.29
C LEU A 111 6.60 -31.77 -0.32
N SER A 112 5.39 -32.24 -0.66
CA SER A 112 4.69 -33.24 0.18
C SER A 112 5.35 -34.62 0.12
N SER A 113 6.04 -34.95 -0.99
CA SER A 113 6.84 -36.18 -1.12
C SER A 113 8.14 -36.11 -0.32
N VAL A 114 8.72 -34.92 -0.13
CA VAL A 114 9.82 -34.68 0.81
C VAL A 114 9.37 -34.93 2.27
N GLY A 115 8.09 -34.69 2.56
CA GLY A 115 7.47 -35.01 3.84
C GLY A 115 6.90 -33.82 4.60
N TRP A 116 6.91 -32.61 4.02
CA TRP A 116 6.29 -31.44 4.63
C TRP A 116 4.76 -31.50 4.56
N PRO A 117 4.05 -30.97 5.57
CA PRO A 117 2.62 -30.73 5.49
C PRO A 117 2.33 -29.55 4.57
N VAL A 118 1.89 -29.80 3.33
CA VAL A 118 1.69 -28.75 2.34
C VAL A 118 0.21 -28.35 2.26
N GLY A 119 -0.06 -27.05 2.27
CA GLY A 119 -1.34 -26.48 1.86
C GLY A 119 -1.33 -26.09 0.39
N LEU A 120 -2.47 -26.24 -0.30
CA LEU A 120 -2.65 -25.83 -1.68
C LEU A 120 -3.91 -24.97 -1.82
N VAL A 121 -3.77 -23.74 -2.28
CA VAL A 121 -4.91 -22.83 -2.47
C VAL A 121 -5.80 -23.28 -3.63
N LYS A 122 -7.06 -23.61 -3.32
CA LYS A 122 -8.07 -23.97 -4.31
C LYS A 122 -8.39 -22.77 -5.19
N GLY A 123 -8.23 -22.94 -6.50
CA GLY A 123 -8.46 -21.87 -7.48
C GLY A 123 -7.34 -20.80 -7.53
N GLY A 124 -6.29 -20.95 -6.71
CA GLY A 124 -5.10 -20.11 -6.72
C GLY A 124 -5.34 -18.63 -6.44
N TYR A 125 -4.41 -17.79 -6.90
CA TYR A 125 -4.47 -16.33 -6.79
C TYR A 125 -5.80 -15.74 -7.33
N LYS A 126 -6.44 -16.36 -8.33
CA LYS A 126 -7.75 -15.92 -8.83
C LYS A 126 -8.84 -15.98 -7.75
N THR A 127 -8.74 -16.87 -6.77
CA THR A 127 -9.65 -16.90 -5.62
C THR A 127 -9.43 -15.67 -4.74
N TRP A 128 -8.18 -15.41 -4.33
CA TRP A 128 -7.81 -14.19 -3.60
C TRP A 128 -8.28 -12.91 -4.30
N ARG A 129 -7.98 -12.77 -5.61
CA ARG A 129 -8.36 -11.57 -6.37
C ARG A 129 -9.87 -11.35 -6.41
N ARG A 130 -10.67 -12.43 -6.41
CA ARG A 130 -12.14 -12.32 -6.35
C ARG A 130 -12.61 -11.82 -4.99
N GLU A 131 -11.97 -12.26 -3.90
CA GLU A 131 -12.26 -11.76 -2.56
C GLU A 131 -11.89 -10.28 -2.42
N VAL A 132 -10.69 -9.87 -2.88
CA VAL A 132 -10.26 -8.46 -2.84
C VAL A 132 -11.24 -7.57 -3.61
N VAL A 133 -11.62 -7.96 -4.84
CA VAL A 133 -12.57 -7.17 -5.64
C VAL A 133 -13.92 -7.12 -4.95
N GLY A 134 -14.49 -8.26 -4.56
CA GLY A 134 -15.79 -8.29 -3.91
C GLY A 134 -15.84 -7.52 -2.59
N GLY A 135 -14.76 -7.54 -1.81
CA GLY A 135 -14.64 -6.81 -0.56
C GLY A 135 -14.54 -5.28 -0.71
N LEU A 136 -14.16 -4.80 -1.90
CA LEU A 136 -13.93 -3.38 -2.21
C LEU A 136 -14.95 -2.79 -3.20
N GLU A 137 -15.93 -3.57 -3.64
CA GLU A 137 -17.07 -3.12 -4.46
C GLU A 137 -18.12 -2.37 -3.61
N LEU A 138 -18.96 -1.58 -4.30
CA LEU A 138 -19.93 -0.70 -3.65
C LEU A 138 -21.11 -1.38 -2.99
N ASP A 139 -21.45 -2.59 -3.42
CA ASP A 139 -22.56 -3.37 -2.89
C ASP A 139 -22.28 -3.91 -1.49
N ALA A 140 -21.02 -3.89 -1.05
CA ALA A 140 -20.64 -4.19 0.33
C ALA A 140 -21.05 -3.07 1.30
N ALA A 141 -21.26 -3.43 2.58
CA ALA A 141 -21.65 -2.48 3.62
C ALA A 141 -20.65 -1.30 3.74
N PRO A 142 -21.11 -0.06 3.97
CA PRO A 142 -20.23 1.09 4.20
C PRO A 142 -19.21 0.82 5.32
N LEU A 143 -18.03 1.42 5.19
CA LEU A 143 -16.99 1.33 6.21
C LEU A 143 -17.19 2.44 7.26
N PRO A 144 -16.93 2.18 8.56
CA PRO A 144 -17.03 3.18 9.63
C PRO A 144 -15.85 4.16 9.60
N ILE A 145 -15.74 4.96 8.54
CA ILE A 145 -14.60 5.85 8.32
C ILE A 145 -14.72 7.12 9.18
N ILE A 146 -13.61 7.57 9.77
CA ILE A 146 -13.41 8.94 10.26
C ILE A 146 -12.24 9.55 9.48
N LEU A 147 -12.48 10.69 8.85
CA LEU A 147 -11.43 11.39 8.12
C LEU A 147 -10.63 12.30 9.05
N VAL A 148 -9.31 12.21 8.99
CA VAL A 148 -8.40 13.19 9.58
C VAL A 148 -8.03 14.19 8.50
N ASP A 149 -8.56 15.41 8.61
CA ASP A 149 -8.38 16.51 7.66
C ASP A 149 -7.55 17.63 8.30
N GLY A 150 -6.90 18.42 7.48
CA GLY A 150 -5.96 19.44 7.93
C GLY A 150 -5.02 19.88 6.81
N PRO A 151 -4.52 21.12 6.88
CA PRO A 151 -3.73 21.71 5.82
C PRO A 151 -2.32 21.05 5.73
N THR A 152 -1.57 21.32 4.65
CA THR A 152 -0.25 20.68 4.43
C THR A 152 0.70 20.91 5.60
N GLY A 153 1.41 19.88 6.05
CA GLY A 153 2.34 20.00 7.18
C GLY A 153 1.67 20.06 8.56
N SER A 154 0.36 19.79 8.68
CA SER A 154 -0.34 19.72 9.97
C SER A 154 -0.10 18.41 10.74
N GLY A 155 0.84 17.57 10.32
CA GLY A 155 1.20 16.32 11.01
C GLY A 155 0.21 15.16 10.89
N LYS A 156 -0.72 15.18 9.93
CA LYS A 156 -1.80 14.16 9.81
C LYS A 156 -1.28 12.73 9.76
N THR A 157 -0.30 12.45 8.91
CA THR A 157 0.33 11.12 8.80
C THR A 157 0.96 10.67 10.13
N ALA A 158 1.61 11.60 10.86
CA ALA A 158 2.19 11.29 12.17
C ALA A 158 1.10 11.06 13.23
N ILE A 159 0.02 11.83 13.21
CA ILE A 159 -1.15 11.61 14.07
C ILE A 159 -1.80 10.25 13.77
N LEU A 160 -1.99 9.89 12.50
CA LEU A 160 -2.52 8.58 12.10
C LEU A 160 -1.62 7.44 12.57
N THR A 161 -0.30 7.58 12.44
CA THR A 161 0.67 6.61 12.95
C THR A 161 0.50 6.41 14.46
N GLU A 162 0.35 7.50 15.20
CA GLU A 162 0.18 7.48 16.64
C GLU A 162 -1.20 6.93 17.06
N ILE A 163 -2.26 7.20 16.29
CA ILE A 163 -3.58 6.57 16.47
C ILE A 163 -3.44 5.05 16.37
N ALA A 164 -2.70 4.54 15.38
CA ALA A 164 -2.47 3.10 15.23
C ALA A 164 -1.68 2.51 16.42
N GLN A 165 -0.64 3.21 16.89
CA GLN A 165 0.14 2.80 18.06
C GLN A 165 -0.69 2.76 19.36
N GLN A 166 -1.70 3.63 19.46
CA GLN A 166 -2.65 3.66 20.57
C GLN A 166 -3.85 2.70 20.37
N GLY A 167 -3.79 1.80 19.38
CA GLY A 167 -4.78 0.74 19.16
C GLY A 167 -5.98 1.13 18.29
N GLY A 168 -5.96 2.30 17.66
CA GLY A 168 -6.91 2.70 16.63
C GLY A 168 -6.69 1.95 15.31
N GLN A 169 -7.72 1.87 14.47
CA GLN A 169 -7.64 1.24 13.14
C GLN A 169 -7.36 2.30 12.09
N VAL A 170 -6.29 2.15 11.33
CA VAL A 170 -5.80 3.19 10.41
C VAL A 170 -5.54 2.60 9.05
N ILE A 171 -6.01 3.27 8.00
CA ILE A 171 -5.56 3.01 6.62
C ILE A 171 -4.71 4.19 6.18
N ASP A 172 -3.40 3.97 6.15
CA ASP A 172 -2.43 4.92 5.56
C ASP A 172 -2.37 4.71 4.05
N LEU A 173 -3.20 5.46 3.33
CA LEU A 173 -3.29 5.37 1.88
C LEU A 173 -2.00 5.81 1.17
N GLU A 174 -1.30 6.80 1.71
CA GLU A 174 -0.05 7.32 1.16
C GLU A 174 1.08 6.31 1.33
N GLY A 175 1.20 5.74 2.54
CA GLY A 175 2.14 4.67 2.85
C GLY A 175 1.91 3.43 2.00
N ILE A 176 0.66 2.99 1.81
CA ILE A 176 0.34 1.86 0.93
C ILE A 176 0.69 2.20 -0.53
N ALA A 177 0.51 3.45 -0.97
CA ALA A 177 0.79 3.86 -2.34
C ALA A 177 2.27 4.17 -2.62
N ASN A 178 3.16 4.16 -1.62
CA ASN A 178 4.49 4.76 -1.70
C ASN A 178 4.42 6.18 -2.29
N HIS A 179 3.54 7.02 -1.74
CA HIS A 179 3.34 8.39 -2.17
C HIS A 179 3.56 9.36 -1.01
N ARG A 180 4.03 10.58 -1.30
CA ARG A 180 3.98 11.70 -0.36
C ARG A 180 3.07 12.74 -1.00
N GLY A 181 2.04 13.23 -0.31
CA GLY A 181 0.95 14.06 -0.87
C GLY A 181 1.31 15.49 -1.30
N SER A 182 2.45 15.70 -1.97
CA SER A 182 2.94 17.01 -2.39
C SER A 182 3.58 16.98 -3.77
N ALA A 183 3.75 18.15 -4.41
CA ALA A 183 4.52 18.31 -5.66
C ALA A 183 6.01 17.95 -5.50
N PHE A 184 6.47 17.80 -4.26
CA PHE A 184 7.81 17.34 -3.87
C PHE A 184 7.80 15.85 -3.49
N GLY A 185 6.70 15.13 -3.78
CA GLY A 185 6.32 13.92 -3.07
C GLY A 185 6.39 12.62 -3.88
N GLY A 186 7.60 12.25 -4.27
CA GLY A 186 7.97 10.83 -4.39
C GLY A 186 8.66 10.38 -3.10
N PHE A 187 8.53 9.11 -2.73
CA PHE A 187 9.68 8.48 -2.09
C PHE A 187 10.63 8.20 -3.24
N ASP A 188 11.68 9.01 -3.41
CA ASP A 188 12.57 8.92 -4.59
C ASP A 188 13.16 7.50 -4.78
N ASP A 189 13.13 6.68 -3.72
CA ASP A 189 13.65 5.30 -3.71
C ASP A 189 12.61 4.19 -3.94
N LEU A 190 11.30 4.47 -3.93
CA LEU A 190 10.27 3.41 -4.00
C LEU A 190 9.21 3.67 -5.08
N PRO A 191 9.09 2.78 -6.08
CA PRO A 191 8.01 2.89 -7.07
C PRO A 191 6.65 2.67 -6.39
N GLN A 192 5.63 3.37 -6.87
CA GLN A 192 4.26 3.07 -6.47
C GLN A 192 3.90 1.63 -6.85
N PRO A 193 3.16 0.91 -5.99
CA PRO A 193 2.72 -0.44 -6.33
C PRO A 193 1.79 -0.40 -7.54
N ALA A 194 1.65 -1.55 -8.20
CA ALA A 194 0.59 -1.74 -9.16
C ALA A 194 -0.78 -1.56 -8.49
N GLN A 195 -1.79 -1.18 -9.28
CA GLN A 195 -3.15 -0.94 -8.78
C GLN A 195 -3.72 -2.15 -8.01
N ARG A 196 -3.42 -3.38 -8.47
CA ARG A 196 -3.92 -4.60 -7.84
C ARG A 196 -3.30 -4.83 -6.47
N LEU A 197 -1.99 -4.64 -6.34
CA LEU A 197 -1.30 -4.74 -5.06
C LEU A 197 -1.77 -3.67 -4.07
N PHE A 198 -1.98 -2.43 -4.53
CA PHE A 198 -2.58 -1.36 -3.73
C PHE A 198 -3.95 -1.78 -3.16
N GLU A 199 -4.82 -2.34 -4.01
CA GLU A 199 -6.13 -2.87 -3.59
C GLU A 199 -6.00 -4.06 -2.62
N THR A 200 -5.05 -4.95 -2.86
CA THR A 200 -4.76 -6.10 -1.99
C THR A 200 -4.35 -5.64 -0.59
N MET A 201 -3.46 -4.65 -0.48
CA MET A 201 -3.00 -4.14 0.81
C MET A 201 -4.12 -3.47 1.60
N ILE A 202 -5.00 -2.71 0.93
CA ILE A 202 -6.18 -2.11 1.57
C ILE A 202 -7.14 -3.21 2.06
N TRP A 203 -7.44 -4.18 1.22
CA TRP A 203 -8.34 -5.28 1.60
C TRP A 203 -7.77 -6.12 2.76
N ASP A 204 -6.47 -6.35 2.75
CA ASP A 204 -5.79 -7.10 3.79
C ASP A 204 -5.91 -6.44 5.16
N GLN A 205 -5.79 -5.11 5.23
CA GLN A 205 -6.05 -4.37 6.46
C GLN A 205 -7.53 -4.45 6.87
N LEU A 206 -8.45 -4.20 5.92
CA LEU A 206 -9.89 -4.17 6.21
C LEU A 206 -10.43 -5.47 6.77
N ARG A 207 -9.98 -6.63 6.27
CA ARG A 207 -10.42 -7.94 6.77
C ARG A 207 -9.87 -8.29 8.16
N GLN A 208 -8.88 -7.55 8.64
CA GLN A 208 -8.29 -7.70 9.98
C GLN A 208 -8.89 -6.71 10.98
N PHE A 209 -9.63 -5.71 10.51
CA PHE A 209 -10.30 -4.74 11.36
C PHE A 209 -11.62 -5.25 11.92
N ASP A 210 -11.92 -4.78 13.12
CA ASP A 210 -13.24 -4.79 13.70
C ASP A 210 -14.05 -3.66 13.08
N LEU A 211 -14.95 -4.01 12.15
CA LEU A 211 -15.80 -3.04 11.44
C LEU A 211 -16.93 -2.45 12.32
N THR A 212 -16.99 -2.79 13.61
CA THR A 212 -17.83 -2.07 14.58
C THR A 212 -17.15 -0.84 15.16
N ARG A 213 -15.84 -0.70 14.94
CA ARG A 213 -15.00 0.41 15.42
C ARG A 213 -14.62 1.35 14.26
N PRO A 214 -14.37 2.63 14.55
CA PRO A 214 -13.90 3.59 13.56
C PRO A 214 -12.61 3.15 12.85
N ILE A 215 -12.50 3.52 11.58
CA ILE A 215 -11.29 3.41 10.76
C ILE A 215 -10.85 4.83 10.36
N TYR A 216 -9.69 5.24 10.82
CA TYR A 216 -9.14 6.55 10.54
C TYR A 216 -8.36 6.55 9.22
N VAL A 217 -8.63 7.54 8.39
CA VAL A 217 -8.01 7.69 7.08
C VAL A 217 -7.67 9.16 6.86
N GLU A 218 -6.54 9.46 6.24
CA GLU A 218 -6.23 10.82 5.81
C GLU A 218 -7.28 11.30 4.80
N ALA A 219 -7.67 12.57 4.89
CA ALA A 219 -8.62 13.20 3.96
C ALA A 219 -8.02 13.40 2.57
N GLU A 220 -7.84 12.29 1.84
CA GLU A 220 -7.26 12.27 0.50
C GLU A 220 -8.29 12.43 -0.62
N SER A 221 -7.78 12.69 -1.82
CA SER A 221 -8.60 12.71 -3.04
C SER A 221 -9.02 11.28 -3.47
N ALA A 222 -9.82 11.17 -4.52
CA ALA A 222 -10.16 9.87 -5.13
C ALA A 222 -8.94 9.11 -5.68
N ARG A 223 -7.76 9.75 -5.70
CA ARG A 223 -6.48 9.20 -6.13
C ARG A 223 -5.37 9.55 -5.16
N VAL A 224 -4.41 8.65 -5.07
CA VAL A 224 -3.14 8.81 -4.33
C VAL A 224 -2.04 8.60 -5.35
N GLY A 225 -1.46 9.70 -5.85
CA GLY A 225 -0.65 9.70 -7.06
C GLY A 225 -1.32 9.01 -8.24
N LEU A 226 -0.76 7.89 -8.70
CA LEU A 226 -1.29 7.09 -9.82
C LEU A 226 -2.32 6.04 -9.38
N ARG A 227 -2.47 5.80 -8.08
CA ARG A 227 -3.40 4.80 -7.55
C ARG A 227 -4.79 5.38 -7.39
N ARG A 228 -5.80 4.59 -7.73
CA ARG A 228 -7.21 4.94 -7.50
C ARG A 228 -7.67 4.31 -6.20
N VAL A 229 -8.30 5.10 -5.33
CA VAL A 229 -8.93 4.61 -4.11
C VAL A 229 -10.11 3.69 -4.47
N PRO A 230 -10.22 2.48 -3.88
CA PRO A 230 -11.30 1.55 -4.22
C PRO A 230 -12.67 2.13 -3.92
N ARG A 231 -13.69 1.69 -4.68
CA ARG A 231 -15.00 2.36 -4.66
C ARG A 231 -15.65 2.34 -3.28
N ARG A 232 -15.68 1.20 -2.58
CA ARG A 232 -16.25 1.08 -1.24
C ARG A 232 -15.62 2.08 -0.26
N LEU A 233 -14.29 2.14 -0.26
CA LEU A 233 -13.54 3.05 0.61
C LEU A 233 -13.80 4.50 0.24
N TRP A 234 -13.71 4.85 -1.04
CA TRP A 234 -13.94 6.22 -1.50
C TRP A 234 -15.34 6.74 -1.15
N HIS A 235 -16.40 5.94 -1.36
CA HIS A 235 -17.76 6.37 -1.02
C HIS A 235 -17.96 6.47 0.49
N SER A 236 -17.32 5.60 1.27
CA SER A 236 -17.35 5.70 2.74
C SER A 236 -16.64 6.97 3.20
N MET A 237 -15.50 7.33 2.59
CA MET A 237 -14.79 8.59 2.85
C MET A 237 -15.63 9.83 2.50
N LEU A 238 -16.38 9.80 1.39
CA LEU A 238 -17.24 10.92 0.99
C LEU A 238 -18.34 11.23 2.02
N ALA A 239 -18.86 10.21 2.70
CA ALA A 239 -19.92 10.34 3.71
C ALA A 239 -19.39 10.39 5.15
N ALA A 240 -18.07 10.28 5.34
CA ALA A 240 -17.46 10.14 6.65
C ALA A 240 -17.48 11.45 7.45
N PRO A 241 -17.72 11.39 8.78
CA PRO A 241 -17.42 12.50 9.67
C PRO A 241 -15.93 12.85 9.63
N ARG A 242 -15.62 14.12 9.90
CA ARG A 242 -14.26 14.68 9.83
C ARG A 242 -13.79 15.20 11.18
N VAL A 243 -12.53 14.90 11.50
CA VAL A 243 -11.75 15.60 12.50
C VAL A 243 -10.83 16.57 11.77
N GLU A 244 -10.89 17.85 12.13
CA GLU A 244 -9.99 18.87 11.58
C GLU A 244 -8.81 19.14 12.51
N ILE A 245 -7.61 19.11 11.96
CA ILE A 245 -6.37 19.45 12.65
C ILE A 245 -5.98 20.88 12.32
N HIS A 246 -5.92 21.74 13.34
CA HIS A 246 -5.56 23.15 13.22
C HIS A 246 -4.21 23.37 13.88
N VAL A 247 -3.25 23.87 13.11
CA VAL A 247 -1.87 24.09 13.54
C VAL A 247 -1.38 25.43 12.97
N PRO A 248 -0.73 26.30 13.76
CA PRO A 248 -0.14 27.53 13.27
C PRO A 248 0.88 27.32 12.13
N PRO A 249 0.97 28.24 11.16
CA PRO A 249 1.92 28.14 10.05
C PRO A 249 3.39 27.93 10.48
N THR A 250 3.80 28.55 11.58
CA THR A 250 5.17 28.49 12.10
C THR A 250 5.56 27.11 12.62
N ALA A 251 4.61 26.36 13.18
CA ALA A 251 4.80 24.99 13.63
C ALA A 251 4.76 24.00 12.45
N ARG A 252 3.86 24.24 11.48
CA ARG A 252 3.78 23.44 10.25
C ARG A 252 5.06 23.52 9.41
N SER A 253 5.62 24.72 9.21
CA SER A 253 6.86 24.89 8.45
C SER A 253 8.06 24.24 9.15
N ALA A 254 8.16 24.34 10.48
CA ALA A 254 9.20 23.66 11.24
C ALA A 254 9.08 22.13 11.14
N PHE A 255 7.85 21.60 11.23
CA PHE A 255 7.58 20.18 11.09
C PHE A 255 7.93 19.67 9.69
N LEU A 256 7.57 20.41 8.63
CA LEU A 256 7.88 20.04 7.25
C LEU A 256 9.38 19.93 6.99
N VAL A 257 10.18 20.87 7.47
CA VAL A 257 11.65 20.79 7.33
C VAL A 257 12.21 19.55 8.01
N SER A 258 11.67 19.18 9.18
CA SER A 258 12.07 17.94 9.86
C SER A 258 11.60 16.68 9.13
N ALA A 259 10.38 16.68 8.60
CA ALA A 259 9.76 15.52 7.96
C ALA A 259 10.31 15.25 6.54
N TYR A 260 10.76 16.30 5.85
CA TYR A 260 11.33 16.24 4.51
C TYR A 260 12.84 16.49 4.50
N GLY A 261 13.52 16.31 5.65
CA GLY A 261 14.96 16.61 5.79
C GLY A 261 15.84 15.90 4.73
N ASP A 262 15.41 14.73 4.27
CA ASP A 262 16.00 14.01 3.14
C ASP A 262 15.84 14.76 1.82
N ALA A 263 14.61 15.16 1.48
CA ALA A 263 14.28 15.83 0.24
C ALA A 263 14.81 17.27 0.15
N VAL A 264 14.86 18.00 1.27
CA VAL A 264 15.43 19.36 1.29
C VAL A 264 16.96 19.38 1.32
N SER A 265 17.62 18.26 1.61
CA SER A 265 19.09 18.18 1.57
C SER A 265 19.70 18.19 0.16
N ASP A 266 18.87 17.99 -0.88
CA ASP A 266 19.26 18.10 -2.29
C ASP A 266 18.58 19.31 -2.95
N ASN A 267 19.29 20.44 -2.97
CA ASN A 267 18.83 21.68 -3.61
C ASN A 267 18.51 21.50 -5.10
N GLU A 268 19.16 20.57 -5.80
CA GLU A 268 18.87 20.29 -7.21
C GLU A 268 17.53 19.56 -7.38
N SER A 269 17.19 18.63 -6.48
CA SER A 269 15.86 18.01 -6.44
C SER A 269 14.77 19.03 -6.15
N VAL A 270 14.97 19.87 -5.12
CA VAL A 270 14.00 20.92 -4.76
C VAL A 270 13.76 21.89 -5.92
N ALA A 271 14.83 22.33 -6.61
CA ALA A 271 14.73 23.20 -7.79
C ALA A 271 13.93 22.53 -8.92
N ARG A 272 14.18 21.24 -9.20
CA ARG A 272 13.43 20.49 -10.21
C ARG A 272 11.94 20.35 -9.85
N SER A 273 11.61 20.22 -8.57
CA SER A 273 10.21 20.22 -8.12
C SER A 273 9.54 21.58 -8.27
N LEU A 274 10.25 22.68 -7.98
CA LEU A 274 9.74 24.04 -8.22
C LEU A 274 9.46 24.30 -9.71
N ASP A 275 10.28 23.73 -10.59
CA ASP A 275 10.08 23.82 -12.04
C ASP A 275 8.73 23.23 -12.50
N LEU A 276 8.23 22.20 -11.82
CA LEU A 276 6.91 21.62 -12.10
C LEU A 276 5.76 22.58 -11.75
N LEU A 277 6.02 23.58 -10.90
CA LEU A 277 5.03 24.58 -10.46
C LEU A 277 4.98 25.82 -11.37
N LYS A 278 5.93 25.98 -12.32
CA LYS A 278 5.97 27.08 -13.30
C LYS A 278 4.64 27.30 -14.06
N PRO A 279 3.86 26.27 -14.43
CA PRO A 279 2.56 26.48 -15.10
C PRO A 279 1.47 27.06 -14.18
N LEU A 280 1.68 27.04 -12.86
CA LEU A 280 0.66 27.36 -11.86
C LEU A 280 0.89 28.73 -11.19
N HIS A 281 2.09 29.29 -11.30
CA HIS A 281 2.51 30.52 -10.63
C HIS A 281 3.22 31.48 -11.58
N SER A 282 3.38 32.75 -11.18
CA SER A 282 4.10 33.74 -11.97
C SER A 282 5.61 33.45 -12.00
N LYS A 283 6.31 34.04 -12.96
CA LYS A 283 7.78 33.90 -13.06
C LYS A 283 8.48 34.53 -11.85
N GLU A 284 7.92 35.62 -11.34
CA GLU A 284 8.43 36.35 -10.19
C GLU A 284 8.34 35.49 -8.92
N THR A 285 7.19 34.87 -8.65
CA THR A 285 7.01 33.97 -7.49
C THR A 285 7.94 32.76 -7.55
N ILE A 286 8.08 32.13 -8.73
CA ILE A 286 9.03 31.02 -8.90
C ILE A 286 10.47 31.46 -8.67
N ALA A 287 10.87 32.65 -9.14
CA ALA A 287 12.20 33.19 -8.91
C ALA A 287 12.46 33.49 -7.43
N GLU A 288 11.46 34.01 -6.70
CA GLU A 288 11.53 34.21 -5.25
C GLU A 288 11.73 32.89 -4.50
N TRP A 289 10.97 31.85 -4.85
CA TRP A 289 11.12 30.52 -4.24
C TRP A 289 12.48 29.89 -4.58
N GLN A 290 12.98 30.07 -5.80
CA GLN A 290 14.30 29.58 -6.19
C GLN A 290 15.42 30.29 -5.41
N ALA A 291 15.28 31.59 -5.15
CA ALA A 291 16.23 32.34 -4.33
C ALA A 291 16.26 31.84 -2.87
N LEU A 292 15.15 31.33 -2.33
CA LEU A 292 15.11 30.70 -1.01
C LEU A 292 15.86 29.36 -0.99
N VAL A 293 15.81 28.59 -2.08
CA VAL A 293 16.63 27.37 -2.25
C VAL A 293 18.12 27.73 -2.27
N ASP A 294 18.50 28.73 -3.08
CA ASP A 294 19.90 29.16 -3.19
C ASP A 294 20.47 29.73 -1.87
N ALA A 295 19.60 30.26 -1.01
CA ALA A 295 19.94 30.79 0.31
C ALA A 295 19.89 29.73 1.43
N ASP A 296 19.55 28.47 1.14
CA ASP A 296 19.37 27.39 2.12
C ASP A 296 18.26 27.67 3.16
N ASP A 297 17.32 28.58 2.86
CA ASP A 297 16.22 28.94 3.76
C ASP A 297 15.00 28.03 3.54
N HIS A 298 15.20 26.73 3.80
CA HIS A 298 14.19 25.70 3.62
C HIS A 298 12.94 25.95 4.47
N ARG A 299 13.09 26.56 5.64
CA ARG A 299 11.95 26.87 6.52
C ARG A 299 11.08 27.93 5.90
N LYS A 300 11.67 29.00 5.38
CA LYS A 300 10.89 30.04 4.70
C LYS A 300 10.28 29.51 3.42
N LEU A 301 11.02 28.72 2.64
CA LEU A 301 10.51 28.05 1.45
C LEU A 301 9.28 27.18 1.76
N ALA A 302 9.35 26.34 2.79
CA ALA A 302 8.23 25.51 3.22
C ALA A 302 7.02 26.35 3.63
N GLU A 303 7.23 27.45 4.37
CA GLU A 303 6.17 28.36 4.78
C GLU A 303 5.46 29.01 3.57
N VAL A 304 6.22 29.59 2.63
CA VAL A 304 5.62 30.27 1.46
C VAL A 304 4.91 29.28 0.54
N LEU A 305 5.50 28.12 0.25
CA LEU A 305 4.85 27.08 -0.56
C LEU A 305 3.54 26.62 0.08
N MET A 306 3.55 26.41 1.39
CA MET A 306 2.38 26.01 2.15
C MET A 306 1.25 27.05 2.07
N LEU A 307 1.55 28.32 2.33
CA LEU A 307 0.55 29.39 2.39
C LEU A 307 0.07 29.83 1.00
N GLU A 308 0.95 29.85 0.01
CA GLU A 308 0.67 30.45 -1.30
C GLU A 308 0.26 29.41 -2.36
N HIS A 309 0.74 28.17 -2.25
CA HIS A 309 0.39 27.10 -3.19
C HIS A 309 -0.63 26.11 -2.61
N TYR A 310 -0.35 25.49 -1.47
CA TYR A 310 -1.16 24.37 -0.97
C TYR A 310 -2.45 24.84 -0.28
N ASP A 311 -2.36 25.72 0.71
CA ASP A 311 -3.51 26.14 1.52
C ASP A 311 -4.68 26.72 0.69
N PRO A 312 -4.45 27.52 -0.38
CA PRO A 312 -5.53 27.99 -1.24
C PRO A 312 -6.23 26.86 -1.99
N LEU A 313 -5.51 25.81 -2.40
CA LEU A 313 -6.08 24.64 -3.08
C LEU A 313 -6.96 23.84 -2.12
N TYR A 314 -6.50 23.61 -0.89
CA TYR A 314 -7.30 22.96 0.16
C TYR A 314 -8.49 23.82 0.59
N ALA A 315 -8.36 25.15 0.68
CA ALA A 315 -9.48 26.02 1.02
C ALA A 315 -10.58 26.00 -0.05
N ARG A 316 -10.22 25.92 -1.33
CA ARG A 316 -11.19 25.75 -2.43
C ARG A 316 -11.93 24.41 -2.36
N SER A 317 -11.24 23.33 -1.99
CA SER A 317 -11.87 22.01 -1.85
C SER A 317 -12.76 21.94 -0.60
N ARG A 318 -12.39 22.62 0.49
CA ARG A 318 -13.20 22.75 1.72
C ARG A 318 -14.46 23.61 1.52
N LYS A 319 -14.37 24.75 0.84
CA LYS A 319 -15.51 25.66 0.60
C LYS A 319 -16.67 25.03 -0.19
N ARG A 320 -16.41 23.94 -0.92
CA ARG A 320 -17.44 23.20 -1.67
C ARG A 320 -18.23 22.23 -0.80
N ARG A 321 -17.88 22.09 0.48
CA ARG A 321 -18.51 21.17 1.40
C ARG A 321 -19.43 21.92 2.35
N GLU A 322 -20.51 21.24 2.72
CA GLU A 322 -21.54 21.77 3.62
C GLU A 322 -21.47 21.09 5.01
N ASP A 323 -20.53 20.16 5.22
CA ASP A 323 -20.37 19.42 6.47
C ASP A 323 -19.60 20.22 7.54
N THR A 324 -20.02 20.07 8.80
CA THR A 324 -19.32 20.63 9.97
C THR A 324 -18.45 19.54 10.59
N PRO A 325 -17.19 19.84 10.96
CA PRO A 325 -16.32 18.85 11.59
C PRO A 325 -16.92 18.35 12.91
N VAL A 326 -16.83 17.04 13.16
CA VAL A 326 -17.29 16.45 14.43
C VAL A 326 -16.33 16.79 15.58
N GLN A 327 -15.10 17.16 15.25
CA GLN A 327 -14.08 17.58 16.18
C GLN A 327 -13.08 18.51 15.49
N VAL A 328 -12.65 19.53 16.20
CA VAL A 328 -11.48 20.33 15.85
C VAL A 328 -10.42 20.07 16.92
N VAL A 329 -9.21 19.73 16.49
CA VAL A 329 -8.05 19.51 17.34
C VAL A 329 -7.07 20.65 17.09
N GLU A 330 -6.97 21.53 18.07
CA GLU A 330 -6.06 22.66 18.08
C GLU A 330 -4.71 22.23 18.64
N LEU A 331 -3.63 22.55 17.91
CA LEU A 331 -2.27 22.21 18.27
C LEU A 331 -1.36 23.42 18.09
N ASP A 332 -0.75 23.89 19.17
CA ASP A 332 0.22 25.00 19.10
C ASP A 332 1.57 24.55 18.50
N ALA A 333 1.91 23.28 18.67
CA ALA A 333 3.15 22.66 18.21
C ALA A 333 2.92 21.21 17.75
N LEU A 334 3.91 20.65 17.06
CA LEU A 334 3.93 19.28 16.52
C LEU A 334 5.07 18.46 17.14
N SER A 335 5.31 18.61 18.44
CA SER A 335 6.24 17.71 19.13
C SER A 335 5.65 16.31 19.22
N PRO A 336 6.47 15.26 19.45
CA PRO A 336 5.94 13.90 19.64
C PRO A 336 4.87 13.80 20.73
N ALA A 337 4.99 14.61 21.80
CA ALA A 337 3.99 14.64 22.87
C ALA A 337 2.66 15.27 22.42
N ASP A 338 2.72 16.33 21.61
CA ASP A 338 1.53 16.99 21.06
C ASP A 338 0.76 16.06 20.11
N ILE A 339 1.49 15.35 19.25
CA ILE A 339 0.94 14.36 18.32
C ILE A 339 0.28 13.20 19.08
N ALA A 340 0.93 12.68 20.12
CA ALA A 340 0.36 11.65 20.99
C ALA A 340 -0.89 12.11 21.73
N ALA A 341 -0.91 13.35 22.22
CA ALA A 341 -2.09 13.94 22.84
C ALA A 341 -3.24 14.12 21.83
N ALA A 342 -2.95 14.58 20.62
CA ALA A 342 -3.94 14.70 19.53
C ALA A 342 -4.56 13.35 19.18
N ALA A 343 -3.74 12.32 18.93
CA ALA A 343 -4.20 10.98 18.63
C ALA A 343 -5.13 10.44 19.72
N LYS A 344 -4.75 10.60 20.99
CA LYS A 344 -5.58 10.20 22.14
C LYS A 344 -6.92 10.95 22.17
N ALA A 345 -6.91 12.25 21.92
CA ALA A 345 -8.13 13.06 21.89
C ALA A 345 -9.07 12.69 20.73
N ILE A 346 -8.52 12.26 19.60
CA ILE A 346 -9.28 11.80 18.44
C ILE A 346 -9.93 10.43 18.72
N ILE A 347 -9.19 9.52 19.35
CA ILE A 347 -9.71 8.19 19.72
C ILE A 347 -10.83 8.30 20.77
N ALA A 348 -10.66 9.16 21.78
CA ALA A 348 -11.60 9.25 22.89
C ALA A 348 -13.00 9.78 22.53
N LYS A 349 -13.15 10.43 21.36
CA LYS A 349 -14.40 11.07 20.92
C LYS A 349 -15.16 10.26 19.86
N ALA A 350 -14.55 9.20 19.36
CA ALA A 350 -15.09 8.31 18.34
C ALA A 350 -15.78 7.11 18.97
#